data_AF-A0A4U0WVY0-F1
#
_entry.id   AF-A0A4U0WVY0-F1
#
_cell.length_a   1.000
_cell.length_b   1.000
_cell.length_c   1.000
_cell.angle_alpha   90.00
_cell.angle_beta   90.00
_cell.angle_gamma   90.00
#
_symmetry.space_group_name_H-M   'P 1'
#
loop_
_entity.id
_entity.type
_entity.pdbx_description
1 polymer ?
#
loop_
_entity_poly.entity_id
_entity_poly.type
_entity_poly.pdbx_seq_one_letter_code
_entity_poly.pdbx_strand_id
1 'polypeptide(L)'
;MTPSSDREFAIELKPKWLLQSPNAPAEAVRCRTCALRARRNAMAHAEVEVHAQQAVCPLSLVEGDETERRSAVEGIVRHRYHKLEHNPDVADRQFVTDRLVEFFRTEGLAILKELRRHQQSLDPDGILSCAGEPDERFLRAMTLRDCTLFIRIHLTNNGLEARLGDLDLKMAEKGKVAKWRKIERSLLDEGWYTAEDTGSQAEEVCFLRRKQDSRRQRN
;
A
#
# COMPACT_ATOMS: atom_id res chain seq x y z
N MET A 1 36.08 15.51 -9.44
CA MET A 1 34.72 15.15 -9.88
C MET A 1 33.80 16.30 -9.50
N THR A 2 33.35 17.05 -10.49
CA THR A 2 32.33 18.09 -10.31
C THR A 2 31.01 17.40 -9.94
N PRO A 3 30.28 17.82 -8.89
CA PRO A 3 28.96 17.28 -8.65
C PRO A 3 28.08 17.71 -9.82
N SER A 4 27.48 16.77 -10.56
CA SER A 4 26.39 17.15 -11.44
C SER A 4 25.27 17.67 -10.54
N SER A 5 24.75 18.84 -10.88
CA SER A 5 23.56 19.41 -10.24
C SER A 5 22.31 18.67 -10.72
N ASP A 6 22.31 17.34 -10.64
CA ASP A 6 21.17 16.53 -11.05
C ASP A 6 20.10 16.63 -9.96
N ARG A 7 19.04 17.38 -10.28
CA ARG A 7 17.85 17.48 -9.44
C ARG A 7 17.10 16.16 -9.54
N GLU A 8 16.84 15.52 -8.41
CA GLU A 8 16.19 14.21 -8.34
C GLU A 8 15.00 14.23 -7.38
N PHE A 9 14.01 13.40 -7.68
CA PHE A 9 12.88 13.13 -6.81
C PHE A 9 12.83 11.63 -6.46
N ALA A 10 12.81 11.32 -5.16
CA ALA A 10 12.80 9.95 -4.67
C ALA A 10 11.50 9.61 -3.95
N ILE A 11 10.98 8.41 -4.19
CA ILE A 11 9.80 7.86 -3.54
C ILE A 11 10.13 6.52 -2.94
N GLU A 12 9.71 6.36 -1.69
CA GLU A 12 9.64 5.08 -1.03
C GLU A 12 8.19 4.63 -0.99
N LEU A 13 7.87 3.52 -1.65
CA LEU A 13 6.52 2.96 -1.64
C LEU A 13 6.57 1.54 -1.08
N LYS A 14 5.95 1.32 0.08
CA LYS A 14 5.70 -0.03 0.56
C LYS A 14 4.48 -0.61 -0.18
N PRO A 15 4.59 -1.68 -1.00
CA PRO A 15 3.45 -2.18 -1.77
C PRO A 15 2.32 -2.74 -0.89
N LYS A 16 2.63 -3.14 0.35
CA LYS A 16 1.68 -3.74 1.30
C LYS A 16 1.01 -4.99 0.70
N TRP A 17 -0.25 -5.21 1.07
CA TRP A 17 -1.08 -6.31 0.62
C TRP A 17 -1.66 -5.96 -0.75
N LEU A 18 -1.15 -6.63 -1.79
CA LEU A 18 -1.54 -6.42 -3.20
C LEU A 18 -2.71 -7.32 -3.63
N LEU A 19 -3.31 -8.00 -2.65
CA LEU A 19 -4.55 -8.76 -2.73
C LEU A 19 -5.26 -8.64 -1.38
N GLN A 20 -6.55 -8.97 -1.34
CA GLN A 20 -7.27 -9.04 -0.08
C GLN A 20 -6.67 -10.12 0.84
N SER A 21 -6.74 -9.92 2.16
CA SER A 21 -6.37 -10.94 3.13
C SER A 21 -7.20 -12.21 2.90
N PRO A 22 -6.60 -13.41 2.88
CA PRO A 22 -7.35 -14.66 2.85
C PRO A 22 -8.31 -14.83 4.02
N ASN A 23 -8.02 -14.18 5.17
CA ASN A 23 -8.87 -14.24 6.34
C ASN A 23 -9.97 -13.16 6.34
N ALA A 24 -10.00 -12.23 5.37
CA ALA A 24 -11.06 -11.23 5.29
C ALA A 24 -12.40 -11.87 4.92
N PRO A 25 -13.53 -11.35 5.44
CA PRO A 25 -14.86 -11.85 5.12
C PRO A 25 -15.23 -11.53 3.66
N ALA A 26 -16.17 -12.29 3.09
CA ALA A 26 -16.56 -12.15 1.68
C ALA A 26 -17.21 -10.79 1.39
N GLU A 27 -17.90 -10.24 2.39
CA GLU A 27 -18.57 -8.94 2.40
C GLU A 27 -17.62 -7.76 2.68
N ALA A 28 -16.30 -8.00 2.82
CA ALA A 28 -15.34 -6.95 3.10
C ALA A 28 -15.40 -5.80 2.08
N VAL A 29 -15.59 -4.59 2.59
CA VAL A 29 -15.59 -3.33 1.81
C VAL A 29 -14.24 -2.61 1.91
N ARG A 30 -13.41 -2.97 2.87
CA ARG A 30 -12.03 -2.49 3.01
C ARG A 30 -11.02 -3.59 2.68
N CYS A 31 -9.95 -3.26 1.96
CA CYS A 31 -8.80 -4.17 1.90
C CYS A 31 -8.07 -4.16 3.25
N ARG A 32 -7.30 -5.20 3.56
CA ARG A 32 -6.56 -5.29 4.84
C ARG A 32 -5.76 -4.02 5.20
N THR A 33 -5.08 -3.43 4.22
CA THR A 33 -4.30 -2.20 4.44
C THR A 33 -5.19 -1.04 4.85
N CYS A 34 -6.33 -0.87 4.17
CA CYS A 34 -7.32 0.17 4.48
C CYS A 34 -8.04 -0.10 5.82
N ALA A 35 -8.39 -1.35 6.11
CA ALA A 35 -8.98 -1.75 7.39
C ALA A 35 -8.03 -1.43 8.57
N LEU A 36 -6.74 -1.78 8.44
CA LEU A 36 -5.73 -1.48 9.45
C LEU A 36 -5.49 0.02 9.61
N ARG A 37 -5.52 0.78 8.52
CA ARG A 37 -5.40 2.24 8.57
C ARG A 37 -6.60 2.87 9.29
N ALA A 38 -7.82 2.50 8.92
CA ALA A 38 -9.04 2.96 9.59
C ALA A 38 -8.98 2.68 11.10
N ARG A 39 -8.59 1.46 11.48
CA ARG A 39 -8.39 1.07 12.88
C ARG A 39 -7.39 1.95 13.61
N ARG A 40 -6.21 2.19 13.00
CA ARG A 40 -5.17 3.03 13.59
C ARG A 40 -5.63 4.48 13.75
N ASN A 41 -6.34 5.02 12.76
CA ASN A 41 -6.86 6.38 12.82
C ASN A 41 -7.91 6.54 13.93
N ALA A 42 -8.79 5.56 14.13
CA ALA A 42 -9.76 5.58 15.22
C ALA A 42 -9.11 5.43 16.60
N MET A 43 -7.99 4.71 16.69
CA MET A 43 -7.24 4.51 17.95
C MET A 43 -6.29 5.66 18.30
N ALA A 44 -5.95 6.51 17.33
CA ALA A 44 -5.15 7.70 17.60
C ALA A 44 -6.06 8.75 18.25
N HIS A 45 -5.85 9.01 19.55
CA HIS A 45 -6.33 10.25 20.15
C HIS A 45 -5.83 11.42 19.30
N ALA A 46 -6.68 12.42 19.07
CA ALA A 46 -6.60 13.46 18.03
C ALA A 46 -5.33 14.36 17.97
N GLU A 47 -4.22 13.99 18.62
CA GLU A 47 -3.04 14.84 18.79
C GLU A 47 -1.71 14.25 18.30
N VAL A 48 -1.69 13.07 17.69
CA VAL A 48 -0.50 12.60 16.97
C VAL A 48 -0.84 12.60 15.50
N GLU A 49 -0.13 13.41 14.70
CA GLU A 49 -0.06 13.26 13.25
C GLU A 49 0.21 11.79 12.96
N VAL A 50 -0.85 11.00 12.76
CA VAL A 50 -0.75 9.60 12.40
C VAL A 50 -0.10 9.65 11.04
N HIS A 51 1.21 9.44 11.05
CA HIS A 51 2.09 9.63 9.93
C HIS A 51 1.38 9.20 8.66
N ALA A 52 1.44 10.09 7.66
CA ALA A 52 1.12 9.95 6.24
C ALA A 52 1.56 8.62 5.60
N GLN A 53 1.20 7.49 6.21
CA GLN A 53 1.48 6.12 5.84
C GLN A 53 0.44 5.78 4.79
N GLN A 54 0.74 6.25 3.58
CA GLN A 54 0.07 5.94 2.32
C GLN A 54 -1.44 6.14 2.41
N ALA A 55 -1.90 7.34 2.06
CA ALA A 55 -3.31 7.61 1.72
C ALA A 55 -3.75 6.94 0.40
N VAL A 56 -3.20 5.77 0.11
CA VAL A 56 -3.40 5.04 -1.13
C VAL A 56 -3.78 3.62 -0.78
N CYS A 57 -4.81 3.11 -1.47
CA CYS A 57 -5.15 1.70 -1.43
C CYS A 57 -4.19 0.95 -2.36
N PRO A 58 -3.45 -0.08 -1.90
CA PRO A 58 -2.59 -0.88 -2.77
C PRO A 58 -3.33 -1.50 -3.96
N LEU A 59 -4.61 -1.84 -3.76
CA LEU A 59 -5.44 -2.43 -4.81
C LEU A 59 -5.78 -1.43 -5.91
N SER A 60 -5.83 -0.12 -5.64
CA SER A 60 -5.99 0.89 -6.69
C SER A 60 -4.81 0.87 -7.67
N LEU A 61 -3.60 0.52 -7.21
CA LEU A 61 -2.42 0.46 -8.07
C LEU A 61 -2.38 -0.81 -8.92
N VAL A 62 -2.80 -1.96 -8.41
CA VAL A 62 -2.66 -3.25 -9.10
C VAL A 62 -3.95 -3.77 -9.76
N GLU A 63 -5.12 -3.45 -9.22
CA GLU A 63 -6.43 -3.86 -9.74
C GLU A 63 -7.24 -2.73 -10.39
N GLY A 64 -6.93 -1.48 -10.05
CA GLY A 64 -7.60 -0.32 -10.62
C GLY A 64 -7.47 -0.26 -12.14
N ASP A 65 -8.46 0.37 -12.79
CA ASP A 65 -8.29 0.84 -14.17
C ASP A 65 -7.30 2.02 -14.22
N GLU A 66 -7.13 2.61 -15.40
CA GLU A 66 -6.20 3.73 -15.58
C GLU A 66 -6.56 4.94 -14.72
N THR A 67 -7.86 5.26 -14.59
CA THR A 67 -8.36 6.38 -13.79
C THR A 67 -8.08 6.16 -12.31
N GLU A 68 -8.40 4.97 -11.82
CA GLU A 68 -8.14 4.53 -10.44
C GLU A 68 -6.66 4.59 -10.09
N ARG A 69 -5.81 4.11 -11.01
CA ARG A 69 -4.37 4.08 -10.82
C ARG A 69 -3.77 5.48 -10.86
N ARG A 70 -4.22 6.33 -11.77
CA ARG A 70 -3.81 7.75 -11.83
C ARG A 70 -4.15 8.46 -10.53
N SER A 71 -5.37 8.33 -10.03
CA SER A 71 -5.80 8.93 -8.76
C SER A 71 -4.95 8.45 -7.58
N ALA A 72 -4.61 7.16 -7.55
CA ALA A 72 -3.69 6.60 -6.55
C ALA A 72 -2.29 7.22 -6.64
N VAL A 73 -1.73 7.38 -7.84
CA VAL A 73 -0.42 8.01 -8.05
C VAL A 73 -0.42 9.47 -7.63
N GLU A 74 -1.45 10.23 -8.00
CA GLU A 74 -1.62 11.62 -7.54
C GLU A 74 -1.67 11.71 -6.01
N GLY A 75 -2.32 10.73 -5.37
CA GLY A 75 -2.32 10.57 -3.91
C GLY A 75 -0.91 10.35 -3.35
N ILE A 76 -0.09 9.49 -3.97
CA ILE A 76 1.32 9.27 -3.57
C ILE A 76 2.10 10.58 -3.66
N VAL A 77 2.01 11.26 -4.81
CA VAL A 77 2.71 12.52 -5.08
C VAL A 77 2.30 13.56 -4.03
N ARG A 78 1.00 13.80 -3.85
CA ARG A 78 0.49 14.79 -2.89
C ARG A 78 1.09 14.60 -1.49
N HIS A 79 1.10 13.37 -0.98
CA HIS A 79 1.59 13.09 0.38
C HIS A 79 3.12 13.16 0.52
N ARG A 80 3.86 12.94 -0.58
CA ARG A 80 5.34 12.97 -0.57
C ARG A 80 5.89 14.36 -0.86
N TYR A 81 5.21 15.15 -1.68
CA TYR A 81 5.62 16.50 -2.06
C TYR A 81 5.56 17.51 -0.91
N HIS A 82 4.64 17.35 0.05
CA HIS A 82 4.59 18.21 1.24
C HIS A 82 5.82 18.06 2.17
N LYS A 83 6.72 17.10 1.90
CA LYS A 83 7.90 16.81 2.73
C LYS A 83 9.24 17.15 2.09
N LEU A 84 9.25 17.72 0.89
CA LEU A 84 10.49 18.22 0.31
C LEU A 84 10.87 19.54 0.99
N GLU A 85 12.03 19.56 1.65
CA GLU A 85 12.70 20.82 1.97
C GLU A 85 12.96 21.52 0.62
N HIS A 86 12.41 22.73 0.46
CA HIS A 86 12.18 23.46 -0.80
C HIS A 86 10.91 23.03 -1.52
N ASN A 87 9.90 23.91 -1.48
CA ASN A 87 8.64 23.77 -2.21
C ASN A 87 8.95 23.67 -3.71
N PRO A 88 8.83 22.49 -4.33
CA PRO A 88 9.18 22.33 -5.73
C PRO A 88 8.23 23.12 -6.61
N ASP A 89 8.70 23.53 -7.79
CA ASP A 89 7.86 24.20 -8.79
C ASP A 89 6.66 23.29 -9.14
N VAL A 90 5.50 23.91 -9.40
CA VAL A 90 4.29 23.25 -9.89
C VAL A 90 4.62 22.41 -11.14
N ALA A 91 5.53 22.89 -11.99
CA ALA A 91 6.03 22.16 -13.15
C ALA A 91 6.71 20.83 -12.78
N ASP A 92 7.57 20.82 -11.76
CA ASP A 92 8.25 19.60 -11.30
C ASP A 92 7.26 18.59 -10.72
N ARG A 93 6.23 19.07 -10.00
CA ARG A 93 5.17 18.21 -9.46
C ARG A 93 4.37 17.54 -10.57
N GLN A 94 3.98 18.30 -11.59
CA GLN A 94 3.24 17.76 -12.74
C GLN A 94 4.11 16.74 -13.48
N PHE A 95 5.37 17.11 -13.79
CA PHE A 95 6.32 16.22 -14.45
C PHE A 95 6.49 14.89 -13.72
N VAL A 96 6.74 14.92 -12.41
CA VAL A 96 6.87 13.68 -11.62
C VAL A 96 5.58 12.88 -11.58
N THR A 97 4.43 13.54 -11.49
CA THR A 97 3.12 12.84 -11.54
C THR A 97 3.00 12.08 -12.85
N ASP A 98 3.26 12.70 -13.98
CA ASP A 98 3.16 12.08 -15.29
C ASP A 98 4.16 10.92 -15.46
N ARG A 99 5.40 11.09 -14.98
CA ARG A 99 6.42 10.03 -14.99
C ARG A 99 6.00 8.81 -14.15
N LEU A 100 5.42 9.03 -12.97
CA LEU A 100 4.93 7.95 -12.13
C LEU A 100 3.68 7.28 -12.69
N VAL A 101 2.77 8.05 -13.28
CA VAL A 101 1.58 7.49 -13.94
C VAL A 101 2.02 6.55 -15.06
N GLU A 102 2.99 6.97 -15.90
CA GLU A 102 3.50 6.12 -16.97
C GLU A 102 4.21 4.88 -16.44
N PHE A 103 5.06 5.03 -15.40
CA PHE A 103 5.72 3.91 -14.75
C PHE A 103 4.70 2.90 -14.20
N PHE A 104 3.68 3.36 -13.46
CA PHE A 104 2.63 2.50 -12.93
C PHE A 104 1.64 2.03 -13.99
N ARG A 105 1.68 2.53 -15.23
CA ARG A 105 0.94 1.95 -16.36
C ARG A 105 1.66 0.73 -16.96
N THR A 106 2.98 0.70 -16.84
CA THR A 106 3.86 -0.27 -17.50
C THR A 106 4.69 -1.07 -16.49
N GLU A 107 5.97 -0.75 -16.34
CA GLU A 107 6.96 -1.50 -15.54
C GLU A 107 6.56 -1.62 -14.08
N GLY A 108 6.11 -0.53 -13.45
CA GLY A 108 5.63 -0.52 -12.09
C GLY A 108 4.43 -1.44 -11.88
N LEU A 109 3.50 -1.50 -12.84
CA LEU A 109 2.37 -2.44 -12.79
C LEU A 109 2.85 -3.88 -12.91
N ALA A 110 3.81 -4.17 -13.79
CA ALA A 110 4.39 -5.50 -13.93
C ALA A 110 5.05 -5.96 -12.63
N ILE A 111 5.85 -5.09 -11.99
CA ILE A 111 6.46 -5.37 -10.68
C ILE A 111 5.39 -5.68 -9.63
N LEU A 112 4.35 -4.84 -9.52
CA LEU A 112 3.27 -5.05 -8.54
C LEU A 112 2.47 -6.33 -8.82
N LYS A 113 2.22 -6.66 -10.08
CA LYS A 113 1.54 -7.92 -10.45
C LYS A 113 2.38 -9.15 -10.08
N GLU A 114 3.69 -9.07 -10.28
CA GLU A 114 4.58 -10.18 -9.92
C GLU A 114 4.69 -10.35 -8.40
N LEU A 115 4.83 -9.26 -7.66
CA LEU A 115 4.76 -9.29 -6.20
C LEU A 115 3.43 -9.85 -5.70
N ARG A 116 2.30 -9.45 -6.29
CA ARG A 116 0.98 -9.99 -5.96
C ARG A 116 0.92 -11.50 -6.18
N ARG A 117 1.39 -11.98 -7.34
CA ARG A 117 1.41 -13.41 -7.69
C ARG A 117 2.19 -14.21 -6.64
N HIS A 118 3.36 -13.71 -6.25
CA HIS A 118 4.16 -14.32 -5.19
C HIS A 118 3.44 -14.28 -3.83
N GLN A 119 2.91 -13.13 -3.41
CA GLN A 119 2.15 -13.00 -2.16
C GLN A 119 0.99 -14.00 -2.09
N GLN A 120 0.26 -14.22 -3.20
CA GLN A 120 -0.83 -15.19 -3.29
C GLN A 120 -0.33 -16.64 -3.20
N SER A 121 0.72 -16.98 -3.95
CA SER A 121 1.25 -18.35 -3.97
C SER A 121 1.91 -18.79 -2.66
N LEU A 122 2.45 -17.83 -1.91
CA LEU A 122 3.21 -18.06 -0.68
C LEU A 122 2.33 -18.02 0.57
N ASP A 123 1.17 -17.37 0.51
CA ASP A 123 0.21 -17.31 1.62
C ASP A 123 -1.23 -17.34 1.09
N PRO A 124 -1.73 -18.53 0.69
CA PRO A 124 -3.09 -18.68 0.21
C PRO A 124 -4.15 -18.65 1.33
N ASP A 125 -3.77 -18.96 2.57
CA ASP A 125 -4.71 -19.26 3.66
C ASP A 125 -4.72 -18.20 4.78
N GLY A 126 -3.71 -17.33 4.84
CA GLY A 126 -3.57 -16.29 5.84
C GLY A 126 -3.12 -16.80 7.22
N ILE A 127 -2.81 -15.85 8.12
CA ILE A 127 -2.14 -16.13 9.40
C ILE A 127 -3.02 -16.85 10.44
N LEU A 128 -4.34 -16.85 10.23
CA LEU A 128 -5.30 -17.51 11.13
C LEU A 128 -5.57 -18.98 10.76
N SER A 129 -5.08 -19.45 9.60
CA SER A 129 -5.28 -20.83 9.14
C SER A 129 -4.47 -21.87 9.92
N CYS A 130 -3.32 -21.48 10.46
CA CYS A 130 -2.44 -22.34 11.26
C CYS A 130 -2.45 -21.92 12.73
N ALA A 131 -2.59 -22.88 13.64
CA ALA A 131 -2.50 -22.66 15.09
C ALA A 131 -1.04 -22.54 15.60
N GLY A 132 -0.10 -23.21 14.94
CA GLY A 132 1.32 -23.31 15.32
C GLY A 132 2.18 -22.15 14.83
N GLU A 133 3.47 -22.39 14.56
CA GLU A 133 4.29 -21.41 13.85
C GLU A 133 3.95 -21.42 12.35
N PRO A 134 3.94 -20.25 11.68
CA PRO A 134 3.76 -20.21 10.24
C PRO A 134 4.97 -20.84 9.53
N ASP A 135 4.72 -21.41 8.36
CA ASP A 135 5.79 -21.98 7.55
C ASP A 135 6.65 -20.90 6.89
N GLU A 136 7.75 -21.32 6.25
CA GLU A 136 8.66 -20.42 5.56
C GLU A 136 7.97 -19.66 4.41
N ARG A 137 6.97 -20.26 3.76
CA ARG A 137 6.24 -19.62 2.65
C ARG A 137 5.49 -18.39 3.16
N PHE A 138 4.75 -18.53 4.26
CA PHE A 138 4.07 -17.41 4.89
C PHE A 138 5.05 -16.29 5.29
N LEU A 139 6.21 -16.65 5.86
CA LEU A 139 7.25 -15.70 6.24
C LEU A 139 7.82 -14.93 5.03
N ARG A 140 8.02 -15.60 3.90
CA ARG A 140 8.38 -14.96 2.63
C ARG A 140 7.26 -14.04 2.13
N ALA A 141 5.99 -14.45 2.21
CA ALA A 141 4.85 -13.57 1.87
C ALA A 141 4.83 -12.30 2.74
N MET A 142 5.08 -12.43 4.05
CA MET A 142 5.18 -11.31 4.97
C MET A 142 6.37 -10.39 4.67
N THR A 143 7.47 -10.95 4.15
CA THR A 143 8.62 -10.17 3.65
C THR A 143 8.21 -9.32 2.44
N LEU A 144 7.57 -9.93 1.45
CA LEU A 144 7.09 -9.22 0.25
C LEU A 144 6.02 -8.15 0.55
N ARG A 145 5.22 -8.32 1.62
CA ARG A 145 4.24 -7.31 2.05
C ARG A 145 4.87 -6.12 2.76
N ASP A 146 6.10 -6.25 3.25
CA ASP A 146 6.81 -5.19 3.99
C ASP A 146 8.06 -4.67 3.28
N CYS A 147 8.37 -5.19 2.09
CA CYS A 147 9.39 -4.66 1.20
C CYS A 147 9.07 -3.22 0.77
N THR A 148 10.08 -2.54 0.25
CA THR A 148 9.99 -1.17 -0.23
C THR A 148 10.37 -1.10 -1.71
N LEU A 149 9.50 -0.50 -2.51
CA LEU A 149 9.80 -0.08 -3.88
C LEU A 149 10.36 1.34 -3.82
N PHE A 150 11.66 1.47 -4.05
CA PHE A 150 12.36 2.73 -4.20
C PHE A 150 12.28 3.17 -5.66
N ILE A 151 11.80 4.39 -5.90
CA ILE A 151 11.70 4.97 -7.23
C ILE A 151 12.46 6.29 -7.21
N ARG A 152 13.35 6.49 -8.18
CA ARG A 152 14.16 7.69 -8.34
C ARG A 152 13.90 8.29 -9.72
N ILE A 153 13.55 9.57 -9.77
CA ILE A 153 13.22 10.31 -10.99
C ILE A 153 14.24 11.43 -11.14
N HIS A 154 14.94 11.44 -12.26
CA HIS A 154 15.85 12.51 -12.64
C HIS A 154 15.08 13.61 -13.36
N LEU A 155 15.02 14.81 -12.77
CA LEU A 155 14.26 15.94 -13.32
C LEU A 155 14.94 16.57 -14.53
N THR A 156 16.24 16.35 -14.71
CA THR A 156 17.06 16.99 -15.76
C THR A 156 17.15 16.16 -17.05
N ASN A 157 17.15 14.82 -16.95
CA ASN A 157 17.41 13.92 -18.08
C ASN A 157 16.29 12.89 -18.34
N ASN A 158 15.14 13.02 -17.67
CA ASN A 158 13.99 12.13 -17.77
C ASN A 158 14.24 10.65 -17.39
N GLY A 159 15.36 10.35 -16.74
CA GLY A 159 15.64 9.02 -16.21
C GLY A 159 14.68 8.64 -15.08
N LEU A 160 14.28 7.38 -15.04
CA LEU A 160 13.55 6.78 -13.91
C LEU A 160 14.20 5.44 -13.57
N GLU A 161 14.52 5.25 -12.30
CA GLU A 161 15.04 3.99 -11.77
C GLU A 161 14.11 3.47 -10.68
N ALA A 162 13.87 2.16 -10.67
CA ALA A 162 13.08 1.50 -9.64
C ALA A 162 13.80 0.27 -9.09
N ARG A 163 13.81 0.10 -7.76
CA ARG A 163 14.44 -1.04 -7.08
C ARG A 163 13.59 -1.51 -5.91
N LEU A 164 13.57 -2.82 -5.69
CA LEU A 164 13.02 -3.41 -4.47
C LEU A 164 14.12 -3.51 -3.40
N GLY A 165 13.81 -3.08 -2.19
CA GLY A 165 14.64 -3.24 -0.99
C GLY A 165 13.82 -3.73 0.19
N ASP A 166 14.45 -3.79 1.36
CA ASP A 166 13.87 -4.32 2.62
C ASP A 166 13.35 -5.77 2.46
N LEU A 167 14.12 -6.63 1.80
CA LEU A 167 13.81 -8.04 1.55
C LEU A 167 14.35 -8.99 2.63
N ASP A 168 14.64 -8.47 3.83
CA ASP A 168 15.06 -9.28 4.97
C ASP A 168 13.94 -10.24 5.38
N LEU A 169 14.25 -11.54 5.36
CA LEU A 169 13.28 -12.58 5.66
C LEU A 169 12.65 -12.34 7.04
N LYS A 170 11.31 -12.27 7.07
CA LYS A 170 10.60 -12.21 8.34
C LYS A 170 10.81 -13.53 9.08
N MET A 171 11.18 -13.44 10.35
CA MET A 171 11.37 -14.62 11.20
C MET A 171 10.18 -14.79 12.14
N ALA A 172 9.88 -16.05 12.50
CA ALA A 172 8.93 -16.39 13.57
C ALA A 172 9.52 -16.12 14.97
N GLU A 173 10.13 -14.96 15.17
CA GLU A 173 10.66 -14.56 16.48
C GLU A 173 9.54 -14.39 17.52
N LYS A 174 9.90 -14.62 18.80
CA LYS A 174 8.96 -14.59 19.93
C LYS A 174 8.10 -13.32 19.91
N GLY A 175 6.78 -13.51 19.77
CA GLY A 175 5.77 -12.46 19.81
C GLY A 175 5.35 -11.86 18.46
N LYS A 176 6.13 -12.00 17.39
CA LYS A 176 5.75 -11.45 16.06
C LYS A 176 4.52 -12.15 15.49
N VAL A 177 4.51 -13.48 15.51
CA VAL A 177 3.38 -14.30 15.04
C VAL A 177 2.12 -13.98 15.85
N ALA A 178 2.22 -13.95 17.18
CA ALA A 178 1.11 -13.58 18.06
C ALA A 178 0.58 -12.18 17.76
N LYS A 179 1.46 -11.21 17.48
CA LYS A 179 1.09 -9.85 17.05
C LYS A 179 0.35 -9.84 15.71
N TRP A 180 0.82 -10.59 14.71
CA TRP A 180 0.15 -10.68 13.41
C TRP A 180 -1.26 -11.28 13.54
N ARG A 181 -1.40 -12.37 14.30
CA ARG A 181 -2.70 -12.98 14.62
C ARG A 181 -3.61 -12.01 15.35
N LYS A 182 -3.10 -11.33 16.38
CA LYS A 182 -3.86 -10.34 17.14
C LYS A 182 -4.37 -9.22 16.24
N ILE A 183 -3.52 -8.70 15.36
CA ILE A 183 -3.93 -7.68 14.39
C ILE A 183 -5.02 -8.23 13.47
N GLU A 184 -4.81 -9.39 12.86
CA GLU A 184 -5.77 -9.95 11.91
C GLU A 184 -7.13 -10.22 12.57
N ARG A 185 -7.12 -10.81 13.76
CA ARG A 185 -8.34 -11.08 14.52
C ARG A 185 -9.05 -9.80 14.95
N SER A 186 -8.31 -8.79 15.40
CA SER A 186 -8.90 -7.48 15.66
C SER A 186 -9.56 -6.85 14.43
N LEU A 187 -8.99 -7.01 13.23
CA LEU A 187 -9.61 -6.48 12.00
C LEU A 187 -10.95 -7.17 11.67
N LEU A 188 -11.10 -8.43 12.07
CA LEU A 188 -12.32 -9.21 11.92
C LEU A 188 -13.34 -8.88 12.99
N ASP A 189 -12.97 -9.12 14.25
CA ASP A 189 -13.88 -9.07 15.41
C ASP A 189 -14.41 -7.65 15.66
N GLU A 190 -13.64 -6.63 15.30
CA GLU A 190 -14.01 -5.22 15.50
C GLU A 190 -14.66 -4.59 14.23
N GLY A 191 -14.99 -5.38 13.19
CA GLY A 191 -15.77 -4.90 12.02
C GLY A 191 -15.02 -3.99 11.03
N TRP A 192 -13.68 -3.97 11.07
CA TRP A 192 -12.89 -3.05 10.24
C TRP A 192 -12.94 -3.36 8.75
N TYR A 193 -13.07 -4.64 8.38
CA TYR A 193 -13.21 -5.06 6.99
C TYR A 193 -14.55 -4.64 6.37
N THR A 194 -15.64 -4.71 7.14
CA THR A 194 -17.02 -4.44 6.71
C THR A 194 -17.43 -2.97 6.90
N ALA A 195 -16.60 -2.18 7.59
CA ALA A 195 -16.91 -0.81 8.00
C ALA A 195 -18.13 -0.72 8.93
N GLU A 196 -18.27 -1.73 9.80
CA GLU A 196 -19.26 -1.79 10.89
C GLU A 196 -18.67 -1.30 12.23
N ASP A 197 -17.40 -0.86 12.20
CA ASP A 197 -16.75 -0.27 13.35
C ASP A 197 -17.44 1.04 13.78
N THR A 198 -17.56 1.26 15.09
CA THR A 198 -18.34 2.37 15.66
C THR A 198 -17.55 3.69 15.77
N GLY A 199 -16.38 3.81 15.12
CA GLY A 199 -15.44 4.89 15.43
C GLY A 199 -14.62 5.47 14.27
N SER A 200 -14.66 4.94 13.04
CA SER A 200 -13.89 5.54 11.94
C SER A 200 -14.70 6.47 11.05
N GLN A 201 -14.02 7.52 10.59
CA GLN A 201 -14.40 8.24 9.39
C GLN A 201 -14.45 7.29 8.18
N ALA A 202 -15.26 7.64 7.19
CA ALA A 202 -15.35 6.88 5.95
C ALA A 202 -13.95 6.73 5.32
N GLU A 203 -13.56 5.49 5.02
CA GLU A 203 -12.30 5.19 4.36
C GLU A 203 -12.50 5.28 2.84
N GLU A 204 -12.45 6.51 2.33
CA GLU A 204 -12.87 6.85 0.96
C GLU A 204 -11.90 6.36 -0.12
N VAL A 205 -10.63 6.14 0.21
CA VAL A 205 -9.63 5.77 -0.81
C VAL A 205 -9.61 4.27 -1.12
N CYS A 206 -10.31 3.44 -0.33
CA CYS A 206 -10.31 1.99 -0.55
C CYS A 206 -10.95 1.61 -1.89
N PHE A 207 -10.18 0.89 -2.72
CA PHE A 207 -10.64 0.40 -4.01
C PHE A 207 -11.86 -0.52 -3.90
N LEU A 208 -11.91 -1.42 -2.91
CA LEU A 208 -13.02 -2.37 -2.77
C LEU A 208 -14.35 -1.65 -2.49
N ARG A 209 -14.33 -0.63 -1.63
CA ARG A 209 -15.48 0.20 -1.31
C ARG A 209 -15.98 0.92 -2.56
N ARG A 210 -15.10 1.65 -3.24
CA ARG A 210 -15.45 2.41 -4.46
C ARG A 210 -15.97 1.50 -5.58
N LYS A 211 -15.36 0.32 -5.77
CA LYS A 211 -15.82 -0.68 -6.74
C LYS A 211 -17.24 -1.19 -6.43
N GLN A 212 -17.58 -1.39 -5.16
CA GLN A 212 -18.94 -1.76 -4.76
C GLN A 212 -19.93 -0.61 -4.96
N ASP A 213 -19.56 0.62 -4.57
CA ASP A 213 -20.42 1.80 -4.74
C ASP A 213 -20.73 2.07 -6.22
N SER A 214 -19.73 1.97 -7.11
CA SER A 214 -19.94 2.07 -8.56
C SER A 214 -20.80 0.94 -9.14
N ARG A 215 -20.82 -0.25 -8.52
CA ARG A 215 -21.72 -1.34 -8.93
C ARG A 215 -23.15 -1.05 -8.50
N ARG A 216 -23.35 -0.52 -7.29
CA ARG A 216 -24.68 -0.14 -6.78
C ARG A 216 -25.32 1.00 -7.60
N GLN A 217 -24.53 1.96 -8.07
CA GLN A 217 -25.03 3.07 -8.90
C GLN A 217 -25.45 2.65 -10.33
N ARG A 218 -25.07 1.44 -10.78
CA ARG A 218 -25.38 0.92 -12.12
C ARG A 218 -26.56 -0.06 -12.13
N ASN A 219 -27.07 -0.45 -10.96
CA ASN A 219 -28.21 -1.33 -10.77
C ASN A 219 -29.40 -0.52 -10.25
#